data_AF-A0A258RKN9-F1
#
_entry.id   AF-A0A258RKN9-F1
#
_cell.length_a   1.000
_cell.length_b   1.000
_cell.length_c   1.000
_cell.angle_alpha   90.00
_cell.angle_beta   90.00
_cell.angle_gamma   90.00
#
_symmetry.space_group_name_H-M   'P 1'
#
loop_
_entity.id
_entity.type
_entity.pdbx_description
1 polymer ?
#
loop_
_entity_poly.entity_id
_entity_poly.type
_entity_poly.pdbx_seq_one_letter_code
_entity_poly.pdbx_strand_id
1 'polypeptide(L)'
;MLWIDTKTDEDVRRSSEAQWTPVWTEHKDGSASAVVPGTEKVDGLFWADAIKEVQNDPYARLAMAHRHLPAPGAFREMAFARRAIIRQLRKDGRSFDDDLRQLHFWAALNSWSVPYSEALQGPGYNVLESTPYARLAELDLSYEVIGNEELPDLTKTDRKIMREAWGEPKSHTTAHKLYASLWNEQERKLVEIRAKHRTTLIGGISALARPEAAEQSVPDAPPPRSLFARLFGR
;
A
#
# COMPACT_ATOMS: atom_id res chain seq x y z
N MET A 1 4.57 -1.31 -13.21
CA MET A 1 5.71 -0.59 -12.61
C MET A 1 5.85 -1.13 -11.21
N LEU A 2 7.04 -1.58 -10.81
CA LEU A 2 7.23 -2.06 -9.44
C LEU A 2 7.39 -0.86 -8.51
N TRP A 3 7.08 -1.04 -7.22
CA TRP A 3 7.27 0.03 -6.24
C TRP A 3 8.73 0.51 -6.18
N ILE A 4 9.69 -0.42 -6.30
CA ILE A 4 11.12 -0.10 -6.36
C ILE A 4 11.53 0.75 -7.58
N ASP A 5 10.67 0.88 -8.59
CA ASP A 5 10.93 1.71 -9.76
C ASP A 5 10.39 3.15 -9.60
N THR A 6 9.66 3.42 -8.51
CA THR A 6 8.99 4.71 -8.29
C THR A 6 9.99 5.82 -7.94
N LYS A 7 9.87 6.95 -8.62
CA LYS A 7 10.76 8.12 -8.45
C LYS A 7 10.04 9.33 -7.87
N THR A 8 8.74 9.43 -8.12
CA THR A 8 7.93 10.61 -7.80
C THR A 8 6.65 10.21 -7.08
N ASP A 9 6.04 11.17 -6.38
CA ASP A 9 4.73 11.00 -5.72
C ASP A 9 3.65 10.59 -6.75
N GLU A 10 3.78 11.04 -8.01
CA GLU A 10 2.90 10.67 -9.13
C GLU A 10 3.03 9.20 -9.55
N ASP A 11 4.25 8.64 -9.53
CA ASP A 11 4.47 7.23 -9.85
C ASP A 11 3.74 6.34 -8.85
N VAL A 12 3.87 6.67 -7.56
CA VAL A 12 3.23 5.93 -6.48
C VAL A 12 1.71 6.09 -6.53
N ARG A 13 1.22 7.31 -6.76
CA ARG A 13 -0.21 7.57 -6.96
C ARG A 13 -0.79 6.72 -8.08
N ARG A 14 -0.15 6.70 -9.25
CA ARG A 14 -0.60 5.90 -10.39
C ARG A 14 -0.62 4.40 -10.09
N SER A 15 0.41 3.91 -9.39
CA SER A 15 0.46 2.51 -8.96
C SER A 15 -0.69 2.18 -8.00
N SER A 16 -0.92 3.04 -7.01
CA SER A 16 -2.00 2.88 -6.03
C SER A 16 -3.38 2.92 -6.69
N GLU A 17 -3.60 3.85 -7.62
CA GLU A 17 -4.86 3.95 -8.35
C GLU A 17 -5.13 2.75 -9.25
N ALA A 18 -4.13 2.25 -9.95
CA ALA A 18 -4.26 1.05 -10.76
C ALA A 18 -4.65 -0.18 -9.92
N GLN A 19 -4.22 -0.21 -8.66
CA GLN A 19 -4.47 -1.32 -7.73
C GLN A 19 -5.83 -1.20 -7.02
N TRP A 20 -6.21 0.02 -6.62
CA TRP A 20 -7.30 0.23 -5.66
C TRP A 20 -8.51 0.98 -6.22
N THR A 21 -8.43 1.54 -7.43
CA THR A 21 -9.59 2.20 -8.05
C THR A 21 -10.59 1.15 -8.54
N PRO A 22 -11.87 1.18 -8.10
CA PRO A 22 -12.88 0.26 -8.60
C PRO A 22 -13.13 0.46 -10.09
N VAL A 23 -13.14 -0.65 -10.84
CA VAL A 23 -13.56 -0.68 -12.24
C VAL A 23 -15.04 -1.03 -12.29
N TRP A 24 -15.85 -0.11 -12.81
CA TRP A 24 -17.29 -0.27 -12.93
C TRP A 24 -17.67 -0.98 -14.24
N THR A 25 -18.64 -1.87 -14.18
CA THR A 25 -19.25 -2.54 -15.32
C THR A 25 -20.76 -2.39 -15.21
N GLU A 26 -21.37 -1.74 -16.19
CA GLU A 26 -22.83 -1.69 -16.34
C GLU A 26 -23.32 -2.93 -17.09
N HIS A 27 -24.38 -3.52 -16.59
CA HIS A 27 -25.02 -4.70 -17.15
C HIS A 27 -26.24 -4.29 -17.99
N LYS A 28 -26.63 -5.15 -18.92
CA LYS A 28 -27.76 -4.89 -19.85
C LYS A 28 -29.11 -4.71 -19.14
N ASP A 29 -29.24 -5.18 -17.91
CA ASP A 29 -30.44 -5.07 -17.08
C ASP A 29 -30.51 -3.76 -16.27
N GLY A 30 -29.53 -2.86 -16.46
CA GLY A 30 -29.44 -1.58 -15.73
C GLY A 30 -28.78 -1.71 -14.37
N SER A 31 -28.31 -2.89 -13.96
CA SER A 31 -27.49 -3.05 -12.76
C SER A 31 -26.02 -2.67 -13.03
N ALA A 32 -25.27 -2.33 -11.99
CA ALA A 32 -23.84 -2.04 -12.08
C ALA A 32 -23.06 -2.85 -11.05
N SER A 33 -21.88 -3.35 -11.43
CA SER A 33 -20.94 -3.99 -10.52
C SER A 33 -19.59 -3.27 -10.53
N ALA A 34 -18.93 -3.20 -9.38
CA ALA A 34 -17.58 -2.68 -9.27
C ALA A 34 -16.62 -3.78 -8.83
N VAL A 35 -15.47 -3.89 -9.49
CA VAL A 35 -14.38 -4.78 -9.07
C VAL A 35 -13.16 -3.92 -8.75
N VAL A 36 -12.61 -4.08 -7.55
CA VAL A 36 -11.30 -3.52 -7.21
C VAL A 36 -10.24 -4.48 -7.73
N PRO A 37 -9.32 -4.05 -8.61
CA PRO A 37 -8.31 -4.94 -9.20
C PRO A 37 -7.47 -5.68 -8.14
N GLY A 38 -7.08 -4.96 -7.09
CA GLY A 38 -6.21 -5.45 -6.04
C GLY A 38 -4.78 -5.64 -6.53
N THR A 39 -3.93 -6.20 -5.67
CA THR A 39 -2.55 -6.56 -6.03
C THR A 39 -2.51 -7.50 -7.22
N GLU A 40 -1.43 -7.44 -8.00
CA GLU A 40 -1.17 -8.38 -9.10
C GLU A 40 -1.35 -9.84 -8.66
N LYS A 41 -2.05 -10.62 -9.49
CA LYS A 41 -2.25 -12.05 -9.28
C LYS A 41 -1.19 -12.83 -10.03
N VAL A 42 -0.71 -13.91 -9.43
CA VAL A 42 0.23 -14.85 -10.06
C VAL A 42 -0.57 -16.10 -10.43
N ASP A 43 -0.66 -16.41 -11.73
CA ASP A 43 -1.45 -17.53 -12.27
C ASP A 43 -2.90 -17.55 -11.76
N GLY A 44 -3.50 -16.36 -11.60
CA GLY A 44 -4.87 -16.19 -11.12
C GLY A 44 -5.04 -16.25 -9.59
N LEU A 45 -3.98 -16.54 -8.84
CA LEU A 45 -3.99 -16.59 -7.38
C LEU A 45 -3.50 -15.28 -6.75
N PHE A 46 -3.95 -15.01 -5.53
CA PHE A 46 -3.32 -13.99 -4.70
C PHE A 46 -1.87 -14.40 -4.42
N TRP A 47 -0.94 -13.45 -4.51
CA TRP A 47 0.49 -13.75 -4.49
C TRP A 47 0.94 -14.48 -3.21
N ALA A 48 0.32 -14.21 -2.06
CA ALA A 48 0.63 -14.88 -0.80
C ALA A 48 0.24 -16.37 -0.80
N ASP A 49 -0.64 -16.79 -1.71
CA ASP A 49 -0.91 -18.19 -1.98
C ASP A 49 0.05 -18.75 -3.03
N ALA A 50 0.29 -18.02 -4.13
CA ALA A 50 1.22 -18.44 -5.17
C ALA A 50 2.66 -18.65 -4.67
N ILE A 51 3.10 -17.89 -3.66
CA ILE A 51 4.45 -18.02 -3.11
C ILE A 51 4.69 -19.37 -2.42
N LYS A 52 3.63 -20.10 -2.04
CA LYS A 52 3.72 -21.43 -1.44
C LYS A 52 4.25 -22.46 -2.45
N GLU A 53 3.99 -22.27 -3.74
CA GLU A 53 4.48 -23.15 -4.82
C GLU A 53 6.00 -23.06 -5.00
N VAL A 54 6.57 -21.88 -4.75
CA VAL A 54 8.02 -21.63 -4.87
C VAL A 54 8.74 -21.60 -3.52
N GLN A 55 8.08 -21.95 -2.41
CA GLN A 55 8.63 -21.78 -1.06
C GLN A 55 9.96 -22.53 -0.83
N ASN A 56 10.16 -23.64 -1.56
CA ASN A 56 11.35 -24.50 -1.49
C ASN A 56 12.46 -24.08 -2.44
N ASP A 57 12.20 -23.16 -3.39
CA ASP A 57 13.21 -22.52 -4.23
C ASP A 57 13.47 -21.12 -3.69
N PRO A 58 14.59 -20.89 -2.98
CA PRO A 58 14.83 -19.61 -2.33
C PRO A 58 15.08 -18.48 -3.34
N TYR A 59 15.56 -18.76 -4.55
CA TYR A 59 15.76 -17.73 -5.57
C TYR A 59 14.43 -17.32 -6.21
N ALA A 60 13.57 -18.30 -6.53
CA ALA A 60 12.22 -18.01 -7.04
C ALA A 60 11.35 -17.30 -5.99
N ARG A 61 11.43 -17.72 -4.73
CA ARG A 61 10.78 -17.04 -3.59
C ARG A 61 11.26 -15.59 -3.44
N LEU A 62 12.57 -15.34 -3.54
CA LEU A 62 13.13 -13.98 -3.48
C LEU A 62 12.60 -13.11 -4.62
N ALA A 63 12.62 -13.64 -5.86
CA ALA A 63 12.15 -12.92 -7.03
C ALA A 63 10.65 -12.58 -6.93
N MET A 64 9.83 -13.50 -6.44
CA MET A 64 8.41 -13.26 -6.22
C MET A 64 8.18 -12.19 -5.15
N ALA A 65 8.85 -12.30 -4.00
CA ALA A 65 8.71 -11.34 -2.92
C ALA A 65 9.13 -9.93 -3.35
N HIS A 66 10.22 -9.80 -4.11
CA HIS A 66 10.71 -8.52 -4.63
C HIS A 66 9.69 -7.79 -5.51
N ARG A 67 8.92 -8.52 -6.35
CA ARG A 67 7.85 -7.95 -7.17
C ARG A 67 6.69 -7.37 -6.36
N HIS A 68 6.50 -7.87 -5.14
CA HIS A 68 5.39 -7.49 -4.27
C HIS A 68 5.80 -6.52 -3.16
N LEU A 69 7.03 -5.99 -3.21
CA LEU A 69 7.39 -4.85 -2.37
C LEU A 69 6.48 -3.65 -2.66
N PRO A 70 6.09 -2.87 -1.64
CA PRO A 70 6.57 -2.91 -0.25
C PRO A 70 5.58 -3.63 0.69
N ALA A 71 4.86 -4.65 0.24
CA ALA A 71 3.90 -5.34 1.10
C ALA A 71 4.59 -5.93 2.36
N PRO A 72 3.98 -5.86 3.56
CA PRO A 72 4.59 -6.40 4.77
C PRO A 72 4.94 -7.89 4.67
N GLY A 73 4.12 -8.67 3.93
CA GLY A 73 4.43 -10.06 3.63
C GLY A 73 5.69 -10.21 2.78
N ALA A 74 5.87 -9.34 1.78
CA ALA A 74 7.00 -9.41 0.87
C ALA A 74 8.34 -9.24 1.60
N PHE A 75 8.46 -8.29 2.54
CA PHE A 75 9.66 -8.12 3.36
C PHE A 75 10.02 -9.40 4.15
N ARG A 76 9.03 -10.04 4.78
CA ARG A 76 9.24 -11.30 5.53
C ARG A 76 9.70 -12.42 4.61
N GLU A 77 9.05 -12.54 3.45
CA GLU A 77 9.37 -13.55 2.45
C GLU A 77 10.77 -13.37 1.87
N MET A 78 11.20 -12.13 1.62
CA MET A 78 12.58 -11.81 1.25
C MET A 78 13.58 -12.23 2.33
N ALA A 79 13.27 -11.95 3.60
CA ALA A 79 14.14 -12.35 4.70
C ALA A 79 14.28 -13.87 4.81
N PHE A 80 13.18 -14.62 4.64
CA PHE A 80 13.23 -16.10 4.61
C PHE A 80 14.03 -16.64 3.43
N ALA A 81 13.81 -16.09 2.23
CA ALA A 81 14.53 -16.47 1.04
C ALA A 81 16.05 -16.23 1.18
N ARG A 82 16.45 -15.03 1.64
CA ARG A 82 17.87 -14.69 1.85
C ARG A 82 18.55 -15.57 2.89
N ARG A 83 17.88 -15.90 4.00
CA ARG A 83 18.41 -16.85 4.97
C ARG A 83 18.67 -18.23 4.37
N ALA A 84 17.79 -18.70 3.48
CA ALA A 84 18.00 -19.96 2.78
C ALA A 84 19.20 -19.89 1.82
N ILE A 85 19.33 -18.80 1.06
CA ILE A 85 20.49 -18.55 0.18
C ILE A 85 21.79 -18.50 0.98
N ILE A 86 21.85 -17.71 2.06
CA ILE A 86 23.03 -17.60 2.94
C ILE A 86 23.43 -18.97 3.49
N ARG A 87 22.47 -19.78 3.95
CA ARG A 87 22.75 -21.14 4.44
C ARG A 87 23.36 -22.02 3.35
N GLN A 88 22.84 -21.96 2.13
CA GLN A 88 23.34 -22.73 1.00
C GLN A 88 24.77 -22.28 0.62
N LEU A 89 24.99 -20.97 0.47
CA LEU A 89 26.31 -20.40 0.16
C LEU A 89 27.36 -20.79 1.21
N ARG A 90 27.01 -20.72 2.50
CA ARG A 90 27.88 -21.17 3.59
C ARG A 90 28.24 -22.65 3.50
N LYS A 91 27.26 -23.51 3.19
CA LYS A 91 27.48 -24.95 3.02
C LYS A 91 28.43 -25.24 1.86
N ASP A 92 28.33 -24.44 0.80
CA ASP A 92 29.15 -24.59 -0.41
C ASP A 92 30.51 -23.87 -0.32
N GLY A 93 30.85 -23.27 0.84
CA GLY A 93 32.09 -22.53 1.02
C GLY A 93 32.20 -21.25 0.19
N ARG A 94 31.06 -20.71 -0.28
CA ARG A 94 30.99 -19.49 -1.09
C ARG A 94 30.76 -18.28 -0.20
N SER A 95 31.20 -17.11 -0.68
CA SER A 95 30.88 -15.84 -0.03
C SER A 95 29.36 -15.64 0.00
N PHE A 96 28.85 -15.18 1.15
CA PHE A 96 27.44 -14.87 1.40
C PHE A 96 27.24 -13.42 1.86
N ASP A 97 28.31 -12.63 1.82
CA ASP A 97 28.37 -11.27 2.35
C ASP A 97 27.36 -10.33 1.67
N ASP A 98 27.20 -10.45 0.35
CA ASP A 98 26.23 -9.65 -0.41
C ASP A 98 24.78 -9.96 0.00
N ASP A 99 24.43 -11.23 0.16
CA ASP A 99 23.11 -11.63 0.63
C ASP A 99 22.86 -11.21 2.08
N LEU A 100 23.90 -11.21 2.92
CA LEU A 100 23.82 -10.73 4.28
C LEU A 100 23.60 -9.21 4.33
N ARG A 101 24.32 -8.43 3.51
CA ARG A 101 24.11 -6.98 3.37
C ARG A 101 22.71 -6.67 2.90
N GLN A 102 22.19 -7.44 1.95
CA GLN A 102 20.83 -7.25 1.49
C GLN A 102 19.80 -7.64 2.55
N LEU A 103 20.00 -8.72 3.31
CA LEU A 103 19.13 -9.09 4.43
C LEU A 103 19.07 -7.95 5.46
N HIS A 104 20.22 -7.34 5.78
CA HIS A 104 20.29 -6.16 6.63
C HIS A 104 19.54 -4.97 6.02
N PHE A 105 19.87 -4.58 4.79
CA PHE A 105 19.29 -3.42 4.11
C PHE A 105 17.75 -3.46 4.09
N TRP A 106 17.16 -4.59 3.68
CA TRP A 106 15.70 -4.71 3.60
C TRP A 106 15.03 -4.72 4.98
N ALA A 107 15.69 -5.28 6.01
CA ALA A 107 15.19 -5.21 7.38
C ALA A 107 15.30 -3.77 7.95
N ALA A 108 16.39 -3.06 7.63
CA ALA A 108 16.56 -1.66 7.98
C ALA A 108 15.50 -0.78 7.31
N LEU A 109 15.25 -0.98 6.02
CA LEU A 109 14.20 -0.27 5.28
C LEU A 109 12.81 -0.55 5.84
N ASN A 110 12.47 -1.82 6.12
CA ASN A 110 11.16 -2.17 6.70
C ASN A 110 10.96 -1.51 8.08
N SER A 111 12.03 -1.32 8.84
CA SER A 111 11.99 -0.61 10.12
C SER A 111 11.67 0.89 10.02
N TRP A 112 11.55 1.43 8.80
CA TRP A 112 11.05 2.78 8.56
C TRP A 112 9.53 2.89 8.79
N SER A 113 8.80 1.80 8.54
CA SER A 113 7.37 1.70 8.81
C SER A 113 7.10 1.40 10.29
N VAL A 114 6.03 1.99 10.82
CA VAL A 114 5.47 1.61 12.13
C VAL A 114 4.29 0.65 11.98
N PRO A 115 3.94 -0.13 13.02
CA PRO A 115 2.76 -0.98 12.99
C PRO A 115 1.47 -0.20 12.76
N TYR A 116 1.34 0.97 13.39
CA TYR A 116 0.15 1.83 13.33
C TYR A 116 0.54 3.30 13.34
N SER A 117 -0.07 4.07 12.45
CA SER A 117 0.04 5.53 12.37
C SER A 117 -1.19 6.16 13.02
N GLU A 118 -0.96 6.94 14.08
CA GLU A 118 -2.02 7.68 14.75
C GLU A 118 -2.61 8.78 13.85
N ALA A 119 -1.79 9.43 13.03
CA ALA A 119 -2.28 10.48 12.13
C ALA A 119 -3.22 9.91 11.04
N LEU A 120 -2.92 8.70 10.54
CA LEU A 120 -3.73 8.04 9.52
C LEU A 120 -4.88 7.21 10.09
N GLN A 121 -4.87 6.91 11.40
CA GLN A 121 -5.76 5.94 12.04
C GLN A 121 -5.76 4.60 11.28
N GLY A 122 -4.57 4.07 11.04
CA GLY A 122 -4.41 2.83 10.28
C GLY A 122 -2.96 2.34 10.23
N PRO A 123 -2.71 1.24 9.50
CA PRO A 123 -1.38 0.67 9.41
C PRO A 123 -0.35 1.66 8.86
N GLY A 124 0.82 1.73 9.51
CA GLY A 124 1.91 2.62 9.07
C GLY A 124 2.50 2.22 7.73
N TYR A 125 2.36 0.95 7.32
CA TYR A 125 2.82 0.50 6.00
C TYR A 125 2.18 1.30 4.84
N ASN A 126 1.01 1.89 5.05
CA ASN A 126 0.37 2.75 4.04
C ASN A 126 1.24 3.96 3.69
N VAL A 127 2.01 4.50 4.66
CA VAL A 127 2.97 5.59 4.41
C VAL A 127 4.12 5.08 3.55
N LEU A 128 4.66 3.90 3.88
CA LEU A 128 5.73 3.25 3.09
C LEU A 128 5.28 2.97 1.65
N GLU A 129 4.10 2.38 1.47
CA GLU A 129 3.49 2.11 0.16
C GLU A 129 3.27 3.40 -0.63
N SER A 130 2.91 4.50 0.05
CA SER A 130 2.66 5.80 -0.58
C SER A 130 3.92 6.66 -0.76
N THR A 131 5.09 6.20 -0.33
CA THR A 131 6.36 6.92 -0.47
C THR A 131 7.14 6.41 -1.68
N PRO A 132 7.66 7.28 -2.57
CA PRO A 132 8.47 6.86 -3.70
C PRO A 132 9.75 6.16 -3.22
N TYR A 133 10.07 5.01 -3.79
CA TYR A 133 11.25 4.24 -3.41
C TYR A 133 12.53 5.05 -3.56
N ALA A 134 12.64 5.90 -4.60
CA ALA A 134 13.80 6.77 -4.77
C ALA A 134 14.11 7.63 -3.52
N ARG A 135 13.10 8.10 -2.79
CA ARG A 135 13.27 8.87 -1.55
C ARG A 135 13.85 8.03 -0.41
N LEU A 136 13.51 6.74 -0.38
CA LEU A 136 13.98 5.80 0.63
C LEU A 136 15.34 5.20 0.28
N ALA A 137 15.64 5.08 -1.02
CA ALA A 137 16.92 4.61 -1.52
C ALA A 137 18.08 5.59 -1.25
N GLU A 138 17.76 6.87 -1.00
CA GLU A 138 18.72 7.90 -0.59
C GLU A 138 19.12 7.81 0.90
N LEU A 139 18.40 7.01 1.70
CA LEU A 139 18.68 6.87 3.13
C LEU A 139 19.94 6.03 3.36
N ASP A 140 20.78 6.47 4.30
CA ASP A 140 21.91 5.68 4.77
C ASP A 140 21.42 4.57 5.72
N LEU A 141 21.06 3.44 5.11
CA LEU A 141 20.62 2.24 5.80
C LEU A 141 21.76 1.26 6.04
N SER A 142 23.01 1.73 6.07
CA SER A 142 24.17 0.88 6.28
C SER A 142 24.18 0.24 7.68
N TYR A 143 24.88 -0.89 7.78
CA TYR A 143 25.06 -1.60 9.06
C TYR A 143 25.68 -0.72 10.14
N GLU A 144 26.66 0.12 9.77
CA GLU A 144 27.34 1.03 10.68
C GLU A 144 26.41 2.08 11.29
N VAL A 145 25.38 2.50 10.55
CA VAL A 145 24.43 3.55 10.96
C VAL A 145 23.23 2.97 11.69
N ILE A 146 22.59 1.96 11.13
CA ILE A 146 21.35 1.41 11.68
C ILE A 146 21.63 0.33 12.74
N GLY A 147 22.68 -0.45 12.57
CA GLY A 147 22.94 -1.65 13.37
C GLY A 147 21.95 -2.77 13.10
N ASN A 148 21.76 -3.67 14.06
CA ASN A 148 21.00 -4.90 13.84
C ASN A 148 19.99 -5.26 14.95
N GLU A 149 20.05 -4.60 16.11
CA GLU A 149 19.33 -5.07 17.29
C GLU A 149 17.85 -4.67 17.33
N GLU A 150 17.52 -3.50 16.79
CA GLU A 150 16.16 -2.98 16.76
C GLU A 150 15.38 -3.41 15.50
N LEU A 151 16.00 -4.19 14.61
CA LEU A 151 15.39 -4.58 13.34
C LEU A 151 14.44 -5.78 13.53
N PRO A 152 13.12 -5.62 13.29
CA PRO A 152 12.12 -6.61 13.63
C PRO A 152 12.22 -7.88 12.79
N ASP A 153 12.67 -7.76 11.54
CA ASP A 153 12.81 -8.89 10.63
C ASP A 153 14.12 -9.65 10.84
N LEU A 154 15.02 -9.26 11.74
CA LEU A 154 16.27 -9.98 12.00
C LEU A 154 16.17 -10.90 13.22
N THR A 155 16.51 -12.18 13.03
CA THR A 155 16.63 -13.16 14.11
C THR A 155 17.94 -13.02 14.88
N LYS A 156 18.03 -13.66 16.05
CA LYS A 156 19.28 -13.74 16.83
C LYS A 156 20.45 -14.31 16.02
N THR A 157 20.18 -15.29 15.14
CA THR A 157 21.19 -15.89 14.28
C THR A 157 21.68 -14.90 13.23
N ASP A 158 20.78 -14.14 12.61
CA ASP A 158 21.17 -13.13 11.61
C ASP A 158 22.08 -12.07 12.24
N ARG A 159 21.69 -11.54 13.39
CA ARG A 159 22.48 -10.53 14.14
C ARG A 159 23.85 -11.05 14.54
N LYS A 160 23.93 -12.32 14.96
CA LYS A 160 25.20 -12.98 15.26
C LYS A 160 26.10 -13.05 14.03
N ILE A 161 25.56 -13.52 12.90
CA ILE A 161 26.32 -13.63 11.65
C ILE A 161 26.81 -12.25 11.17
N MET A 162 25.98 -11.20 11.29
CA MET A 162 26.38 -9.83 10.96
C MET A 162 27.53 -9.33 11.82
N ARG A 163 27.48 -9.54 13.15
CA ARG A 163 28.60 -9.17 14.04
C ARG A 163 29.87 -9.97 13.78
N GLU A 164 29.75 -11.25 13.48
CA GLU A 164 30.91 -12.08 13.11
C GLU A 164 31.54 -11.62 11.79
N ALA A 165 30.72 -11.19 10.82
CA ALA A 165 31.19 -10.76 9.51
C ALA A 165 31.74 -9.32 9.52
N TRP A 166 31.12 -8.40 10.27
CA TRP A 166 31.35 -6.96 10.14
C TRP A 166 31.77 -6.27 11.43
N GLY A 167 31.75 -6.97 12.57
CA GLY A 167 32.00 -6.38 13.89
C GLY A 167 30.78 -5.69 14.50
N GLU A 168 31.02 -4.94 15.57
CA GLU A 168 29.98 -4.16 16.25
C GLU A 168 29.74 -2.83 15.50
N PRO A 169 28.49 -2.49 15.16
CA PRO A 169 28.19 -1.22 14.50
C PRO A 169 28.27 -0.05 15.50
N LYS A 170 28.29 1.18 14.99
CA LYS A 170 28.39 2.39 15.83
C LYS A 170 27.13 2.67 16.65
N SER A 171 25.98 2.21 16.17
CA SER A 171 24.68 2.42 16.81
C SER A 171 23.71 1.28 16.53
N HIS A 172 22.64 1.23 17.33
CA HIS A 172 21.45 0.44 17.07
C HIS A 172 20.24 1.36 17.11
N THR A 173 19.50 1.43 16.01
CA THR A 173 18.29 2.25 15.87
C THR A 173 17.39 1.65 14.79
N THR A 174 16.27 2.30 14.50
CA THR A 174 15.45 2.00 13.33
C THR A 174 15.52 3.15 12.34
N ALA A 175 15.23 2.85 11.06
CA ALA A 175 15.09 3.87 10.05
C ALA A 175 13.96 4.86 10.41
N HIS A 176 12.90 4.39 11.09
CA HIS A 176 11.82 5.27 11.53
C HIS A 176 12.32 6.34 12.53
N LYS A 177 13.12 5.92 13.52
CA LYS A 177 13.69 6.85 14.51
C LYS A 177 14.68 7.82 13.87
N LEU A 178 15.59 7.30 13.03
CA LEU A 178 16.64 8.10 12.42
C LEU A 178 16.11 9.10 11.39
N TYR A 179 15.12 8.69 10.60
CA TYR A 179 14.55 9.48 9.49
C TYR A 179 13.10 9.92 9.78
N ALA A 180 12.81 10.22 11.05
CA ALA A 180 11.47 10.63 11.50
C ALA A 180 10.95 11.88 10.76
N SER A 181 11.84 12.80 10.36
CA SER A 181 11.45 13.98 9.59
C SER A 181 10.84 13.62 8.23
N LEU A 182 11.44 12.66 7.52
CA LEU A 182 10.91 12.16 6.25
C LEU A 182 9.60 11.41 6.48
N TRP A 183 9.52 10.57 7.52
CA TRP A 183 8.27 9.90 7.89
C TRP A 183 7.13 10.90 8.09
N ASN A 184 7.36 11.91 8.93
CA ASN A 184 6.36 12.93 9.26
C ASN A 184 5.93 13.73 8.02
N GLU A 185 6.84 14.00 7.08
CA GLU A 185 6.52 14.61 5.80
C GLU A 185 5.55 13.74 4.99
N GLN A 186 5.88 12.47 4.80
CA GLN A 186 5.11 11.55 3.97
C GLN A 186 3.76 11.20 4.60
N GLU A 187 3.72 11.02 5.93
CA GLU A 187 2.49 10.78 6.68
C GLU A 187 1.50 11.95 6.54
N ARG A 188 1.97 13.20 6.70
CA ARG A 188 1.13 14.39 6.49
C ARG A 188 0.58 14.47 5.07
N LYS A 189 1.44 14.25 4.06
CA LYS A 189 1.02 14.22 2.65
C LYS A 189 -0.11 13.23 2.43
N LEU A 190 0.03 12.00 2.96
CA LEU A 190 -0.98 10.97 2.81
C LEU A 190 -2.30 11.30 3.54
N VAL A 191 -2.23 11.91 4.73
CA VAL A 191 -3.40 12.42 5.45
C VAL A 191 -4.16 13.42 4.59
N GLU A 192 -3.47 14.39 4.00
CA GLU A 192 -4.08 15.42 3.14
C GLU A 192 -4.74 14.82 1.89
N ILE A 193 -4.07 13.86 1.24
CA ILE A 193 -4.62 13.15 0.07
C ILE A 193 -5.90 12.40 0.46
N ARG A 194 -5.88 11.63 1.55
CA ARG A 194 -7.05 10.89 2.03
C ARG A 194 -8.21 11.79 2.43
N ALA A 195 -7.93 12.95 3.02
CA ALA A 195 -8.95 13.95 3.33
C ALA A 195 -9.61 14.49 2.05
N LYS A 196 -8.81 14.87 1.03
CA LYS A 196 -9.32 15.34 -0.27
C LYS A 196 -10.18 14.28 -0.97
N HIS A 197 -9.72 13.03 -0.99
CA HIS A 197 -10.47 11.91 -1.59
C HIS A 197 -11.79 11.66 -0.87
N ARG A 198 -11.79 11.68 0.47
CA ARG A 198 -13.01 11.53 1.27
C ARG A 198 -14.03 12.63 0.96
N THR A 199 -13.59 13.88 0.93
CA THR A 199 -14.46 15.02 0.59
C THR A 199 -15.04 14.89 -0.81
N THR A 200 -14.21 14.49 -1.79
CA THR A 200 -14.64 14.28 -3.18
C THR A 200 -15.68 13.16 -3.28
N LEU A 201 -15.43 12.03 -2.61
CA LEU A 201 -16.35 10.89 -2.58
C LEU A 201 -17.69 11.25 -1.94
N ILE A 202 -17.69 11.90 -0.77
CA ILE A 202 -18.91 12.33 -0.08
C ILE A 202 -19.69 13.33 -0.96
N GLY A 203 -18.99 14.26 -1.62
CA GLY A 203 -19.59 15.20 -2.56
C GLY A 203 -20.26 14.51 -3.75
N GLY A 204 -19.58 13.52 -4.36
CA GLY A 204 -20.11 12.73 -5.47
C GLY A 204 -21.33 11.90 -5.08
N ILE A 205 -21.27 11.19 -3.94
CA ILE A 205 -22.42 10.44 -3.40
C ILE A 205 -23.59 11.38 -3.13
N SER A 206 -23.34 12.53 -2.51
CA SER A 206 -24.39 13.52 -2.21
C SER A 206 -25.03 14.10 -3.47
N ALA A 207 -24.26 14.27 -4.55
CA ALA A 207 -24.79 14.73 -5.83
C ALA A 207 -25.67 13.67 -6.51
N LEU A 208 -25.26 12.40 -6.47
CA LEU A 208 -26.04 11.26 -7.00
C LEU A 208 -27.32 10.98 -6.19
N ALA A 209 -27.29 11.23 -4.87
CA ALA A 209 -28.43 11.02 -3.99
C ALA A 209 -29.48 12.15 -4.03
N ARG A 210 -29.19 13.27 -4.74
CA ARG A 210 -30.22 14.28 -5.01
C ARG A 210 -31.07 13.76 -6.17
N PRO A 211 -32.37 13.47 -5.97
CA PRO A 211 -33.25 13.32 -7.11
C PRO A 211 -33.18 14.63 -7.89
N GLU A 212 -33.04 14.56 -9.22
CA GLU A 212 -33.43 15.68 -10.07
C GLU A 212 -34.75 16.20 -9.53
N ALA A 213 -34.81 17.50 -9.23
CA ALA A 213 -36.03 18.11 -8.74
C ALA A 213 -37.13 17.71 -9.73
N ALA A 214 -38.03 16.83 -9.29
CA ALA A 214 -39.19 16.46 -10.06
C ALA A 214 -39.80 17.77 -10.53
N GLU A 215 -39.88 17.95 -11.86
CA GLU A 215 -40.62 19.05 -12.45
C GLU A 215 -41.93 19.11 -11.69
N GLN A 216 -42.12 20.17 -10.91
CA GLN A 216 -43.37 20.39 -10.21
C GLN A 216 -44.40 20.61 -11.31
N SER A 217 -45.09 19.54 -11.70
CA SER A 217 -46.31 19.63 -12.47
C SER A 217 -47.28 20.42 -11.60
N VAL A 218 -47.37 21.72 -11.87
CA VAL A 218 -48.41 22.58 -11.30
C VAL A 218 -49.73 21.90 -11.65
N PRO A 219 -50.57 21.51 -10.68
CA PRO A 219 -51.86 20.95 -11.00
C PRO A 219 -52.67 22.02 -11.75
N ASP A 220 -53.18 21.66 -12.93
CA ASP A 220 -54.04 22.52 -13.72
C ASP A 220 -55.16 23.10 -12.84
N ALA A 221 -55.28 24.43 -12.87
CA ALA A 221 -56.35 25.11 -12.19
C ALA A 221 -57.71 24.54 -12.67
N PRO A 222 -58.65 24.24 -11.76
CA PRO A 222 -59.94 23.72 -12.17
C PRO A 222 -60.64 24.72 -13.10
N PRO A 223 -61.28 24.26 -14.18
CA PRO A 223 -61.89 25.16 -15.16
C PRO A 223 -62.97 26.02 -14.48
N PRO A 224 -63.09 27.30 -14.88
CA PRO A 224 -64.07 28.20 -14.29
C PRO A 224 -65.49 27.62 -14.49
N ARG A 225 -66.24 27.55 -13.39
CA ARG A 225 -67.65 27.13 -13.38
C ARG A 225 -68.44 27.94 -14.41
N SER A 226 -69.15 27.26 -15.30
CA SER A 226 -69.96 27.90 -16.34
C SER A 226 -71.05 28.80 -15.71
N LEU A 227 -71.35 29.90 -16.41
CA LEU A 227 -72.36 30.89 -16.01
C LEU A 227 -73.77 30.28 -15.81
N PHE A 228 -74.03 29.11 -16.38
CA PHE A 228 -75.31 28.39 -16.25
C PHE A 228 -75.51 27.75 -14.86
N ALA A 229 -74.44 27.44 -14.12
CA ALA A 229 -74.54 26.89 -12.76
C ALA A 229 -74.87 27.95 -11.69
N ARG A 230 -74.86 29.24 -12.03
CA ARG A 230 -75.22 30.35 -11.13
C ARG A 230 -76.68 30.83 -11.25
N LEU A 231 -77.43 30.39 -12.27
CA LEU A 231 -78.79 30.90 -12.55
C LEU A 231 -79.92 29.91 -12.26
N PHE A 232 -79.63 28.63 -12.01
CA PHE A 232 -80.66 27.61 -11.73
C PHE A 232 -80.30 26.68 -10.56
N GLY A 233 -79.77 27.24 -9.47
CA GLY A 233 -79.65 26.53 -8.21
C GLY A 233 -80.98 26.55 -7.44
N ARG A 234 -81.66 25.41 -7.37
CA ARG A 234 -82.61 25.07 -6.30
C ARG A 234 -81.97 24.02 -5.42
#